data_AF-A0A964P5S3-F1
#
_entry.id   AF-A0A964P5S3-F1
#
_cell.length_a   1.000
_cell.length_b   1.000
_cell.length_c   1.000
_cell.angle_alpha   90.00
_cell.angle_beta   90.00
_cell.angle_gamma   90.00
#
_symmetry.space_group_name_H-M   'P 1'
#
loop_
_entity.id
_entity.type
_entity.pdbx_description
1 polymer ?
#
loop_
_entity_poly.entity_id
_entity_poly.type
_entity_poly.pdbx_seq_one_letter_code
_entity_poly.pdbx_strand_id
1 'polypeptide(L)'
;MTLESRTILVTGGAGYIGAASANALIAGGHRVVILDDLSAGHADTIPNEASSIVGSYADGDRMQSLLRDARVDTILHIGALSIVADSVAQPERYFKANLVGSIALLDAAIAVGVKRLIFSSSAAVYGASSSSVLHEELPLAPVNPYGATKAAFEQVLRAYSAAHGLTAIALRYFNVAGATEQVAERHNPETHLLPRLMNAARTGEPFELYGNDYATPDRTAVRDYVHVADVAAAHLAAIEKLAAEEGRGFSAINIGSGAGTSIREAIKAIEKASGARIDVQEHPRRAGDPPRLVADISRAQGQLGWRPRQSDINRIVKSLLPK
;
A
#
# COMPACT_ATOMS: atom_id res chain seq x y z
N MET A 1 6.00 -17.27 -23.04
CA MET A 1 5.91 -15.99 -23.75
C MET A 1 6.78 -15.00 -23.01
N THR A 2 7.87 -14.53 -23.62
CA THR A 2 8.63 -13.39 -23.09
C THR A 2 7.72 -12.16 -23.17
N LEU A 3 7.30 -11.65 -22.01
CA LEU A 3 6.53 -10.42 -21.92
C LEU A 3 7.34 -9.28 -22.55
N GLU A 4 6.67 -8.39 -23.29
CA GLU A 4 7.33 -7.19 -23.79
C GLU A 4 7.74 -6.29 -22.63
N SER A 5 9.04 -5.97 -22.57
CA SER A 5 9.59 -5.05 -21.60
C SER A 5 8.96 -3.66 -21.76
N ARG A 6 8.56 -3.05 -20.64
CA ARG A 6 7.89 -1.75 -20.58
C ARG A 6 8.61 -0.83 -19.61
N THR A 7 8.52 0.48 -19.83
CA THR A 7 9.00 1.48 -18.87
C THR A 7 7.89 1.82 -17.89
N ILE A 8 8.13 1.56 -16.61
CA ILE A 8 7.20 1.83 -15.51
C ILE A 8 7.74 3.00 -14.67
N LEU A 9 6.94 4.07 -14.55
CA LEU A 9 7.21 5.12 -13.56
C LEU A 9 6.65 4.68 -12.21
N VAL A 10 7.50 4.61 -11.19
CA VAL A 10 7.11 4.32 -9.80
C VAL A 10 7.28 5.60 -8.98
N THR A 11 6.17 6.27 -8.68
CA THR A 11 6.22 7.42 -7.75
C THR A 11 6.25 6.91 -6.31
N GLY A 12 7.02 7.51 -5.41
CA GLY A 12 7.19 6.99 -4.05
C GLY A 12 8.06 5.73 -4.01
N GLY A 13 8.92 5.54 -5.02
CA GLY A 13 9.71 4.34 -5.24
C GLY A 13 10.87 4.13 -4.26
N ALA A 14 11.21 5.15 -3.45
CA ALA A 14 12.18 5.03 -2.36
C ALA A 14 11.50 4.69 -1.01
N GLY A 15 10.17 4.56 -0.98
CA GLY A 15 9.41 4.12 0.18
C GLY A 15 9.36 2.60 0.32
N TYR A 16 8.84 2.12 1.45
CA TYR A 16 8.74 0.69 1.79
C TYR A 16 8.08 -0.17 0.70
N ILE A 17 6.84 0.16 0.31
CA ILE A 17 6.11 -0.57 -0.74
C ILE A 17 6.69 -0.28 -2.13
N GLY A 18 7.12 0.96 -2.36
CA GLY A 18 7.67 1.42 -3.63
C GLY A 18 8.92 0.66 -4.05
N ALA A 19 9.89 0.56 -3.16
CA ALA A 19 11.15 -0.14 -3.41
C ALA A 19 10.94 -1.65 -3.60
N ALA A 20 10.06 -2.27 -2.80
CA ALA A 20 9.72 -3.69 -2.97
C ALA A 20 9.05 -3.95 -4.34
N SER A 21 8.18 -3.04 -4.78
CA SER A 21 7.50 -3.12 -6.08
C SER A 21 8.46 -2.87 -7.24
N ALA A 22 9.38 -1.91 -7.11
CA ALA A 22 10.43 -1.65 -8.10
C ALA A 22 11.31 -2.89 -8.32
N ASN A 23 11.76 -3.54 -7.23
CA ASN A 23 12.52 -4.79 -7.31
C ASN A 23 11.73 -5.90 -8.03
N ALA A 24 10.45 -6.08 -7.70
CA ALA A 24 9.61 -7.09 -8.36
C ALA A 24 9.41 -6.81 -9.86
N LEU A 25 9.27 -5.53 -10.24
CA LEU A 25 9.11 -5.12 -11.64
C LEU A 25 10.39 -5.32 -12.46
N ILE A 26 11.56 -5.01 -11.89
CA ILE A 26 12.86 -5.27 -12.51
C ILE A 26 13.05 -6.77 -12.71
N ALA A 27 12.76 -7.59 -11.69
CA ALA A 27 12.80 -9.04 -11.80
C ALA A 27 11.81 -9.59 -12.84
N GLY A 28 10.68 -8.90 -13.06
CA GLY A 28 9.72 -9.17 -14.14
C GLY A 28 10.18 -8.73 -15.54
N GLY A 29 11.38 -8.14 -15.67
CA GLY A 29 11.94 -7.71 -16.96
C GLY A 29 11.49 -6.31 -17.42
N HIS A 30 10.87 -5.52 -16.53
CA HIS A 30 10.49 -4.14 -16.84
C HIS A 30 11.61 -3.15 -16.53
N ARG A 31 11.65 -2.06 -17.29
CA ARG A 31 12.50 -0.91 -16.98
C ARG A 31 11.77 -0.04 -15.95
N VAL A 32 12.45 0.31 -14.86
CA VAL A 32 11.86 1.12 -13.79
C VAL A 32 12.48 2.51 -13.73
N VAL A 33 11.61 3.51 -13.62
CA VAL A 33 11.96 4.91 -13.35
C VAL A 33 11.33 5.28 -12.02
N ILE A 34 12.12 5.68 -11.04
CA ILE A 34 11.64 6.10 -9.72
C ILE A 34 11.56 7.63 -9.67
N LEU A 35 10.43 8.13 -9.16
CA LEU A 35 10.28 9.52 -8.77
C LEU A 35 9.94 9.55 -7.27
N ASP A 36 10.77 10.21 -6.48
CA ASP A 36 10.56 10.31 -5.03
C ASP A 36 11.12 11.64 -4.51
N ASP A 37 10.45 12.28 -3.56
CA ASP A 37 10.96 13.52 -2.96
C ASP A 37 11.79 13.27 -1.70
N LEU A 38 11.93 11.99 -1.30
CA LEU A 38 12.66 11.52 -0.11
C LEU A 38 12.12 12.10 1.20
N SER A 39 10.87 12.60 1.20
CA SER A 39 10.23 13.13 2.41
C SER A 39 9.97 12.05 3.47
N ALA A 40 9.71 10.82 3.02
CA ALA A 40 9.57 9.62 3.86
C ALA A 40 10.29 8.39 3.29
N GLY A 41 10.74 8.45 2.03
CA GLY A 41 11.54 7.41 1.39
C GLY A 41 13.03 7.52 1.74
N HIS A 42 13.77 6.46 1.45
CA HIS A 42 15.21 6.40 1.73
C HIS A 42 15.98 6.01 0.45
N ALA A 43 16.95 6.83 0.06
CA ALA A 43 17.67 6.66 -1.21
C ALA A 43 18.41 5.32 -1.31
N ASP A 44 18.81 4.72 -0.20
CA ASP A 44 19.46 3.40 -0.13
C ASP A 44 18.52 2.21 -0.44
N THR A 45 17.21 2.44 -0.54
CA THR A 45 16.24 1.40 -0.95
C THR A 45 16.03 1.33 -2.46
N ILE A 46 16.51 2.34 -3.20
CA ILE A 46 16.34 2.43 -4.65
C ILE A 46 17.19 1.31 -5.29
N PRO A 47 16.58 0.40 -6.08
CA PRO A 47 17.34 -0.64 -6.78
C PRO A 47 18.37 -0.02 -7.73
N ASN A 48 19.57 -0.59 -7.80
CA ASN A 48 20.67 -0.08 -8.62
C ASN A 48 20.33 -0.08 -10.13
N GLU A 49 19.46 -0.99 -10.55
CA GLU A 49 19.00 -1.14 -11.93
C GLU A 49 17.91 -0.13 -12.31
N ALA A 50 17.32 0.60 -11.35
CA ALA A 50 16.36 1.65 -11.60
C ALA A 50 17.05 2.99 -11.87
N SER A 51 16.55 3.74 -12.84
CA SER A 51 16.82 5.19 -12.89
C SER A 51 15.99 5.90 -11.82
N SER A 52 16.52 6.92 -11.16
CA SER A 52 15.80 7.67 -10.13
C SER A 52 15.93 9.18 -10.32
N ILE A 53 14.86 9.89 -9.94
CA ILE A 53 14.78 11.35 -9.97
C ILE A 53 14.22 11.80 -8.63
N VAL A 54 14.94 12.74 -8.00
CA VAL A 54 14.45 13.39 -6.79
C VAL A 54 13.52 14.54 -7.18
N GLY A 55 12.25 14.46 -6.78
CA GLY A 55 11.27 15.49 -7.12
C GLY A 55 9.83 15.13 -6.76
N SER A 56 8.94 16.11 -6.92
CA SER A 56 7.51 15.95 -6.67
C SER A 56 6.75 15.64 -7.95
N TYR A 57 5.76 14.76 -7.87
CA TYR A 57 4.80 14.50 -8.96
C TYR A 57 3.81 15.66 -9.18
N ALA A 58 3.80 16.68 -8.31
CA ALA A 58 2.97 17.87 -8.45
C ALA A 58 3.56 18.92 -9.43
N ASP A 59 4.81 18.76 -9.88
CA ASP A 59 5.45 19.64 -10.86
C ASP A 59 5.07 19.21 -12.29
N GLY A 60 3.95 19.75 -12.79
CA GLY A 60 3.34 19.30 -14.05
C GLY A 60 4.26 19.39 -15.28
N ASP A 61 5.03 20.46 -15.44
CA ASP A 61 5.92 20.63 -16.60
C ASP A 61 7.10 19.64 -16.54
N ARG A 62 7.74 19.51 -15.37
CA ARG A 62 8.79 18.51 -15.18
C ARG A 62 8.26 17.10 -15.36
N MET A 63 7.01 16.85 -14.97
CA MET A 63 6.38 15.55 -15.12
C MET A 63 6.07 15.20 -16.56
N GLN A 64 5.60 16.15 -17.37
CA GLN A 64 5.46 15.95 -18.81
C GLN A 64 6.79 15.63 -19.48
N SER A 65 7.86 16.37 -19.15
CA SER A 65 9.21 16.09 -19.66
C SER A 65 9.69 14.69 -19.27
N LEU A 66 9.58 14.34 -17.98
CA LEU A 66 9.98 13.02 -17.48
C LEU A 66 9.24 11.89 -18.21
N LEU A 67 7.92 11.95 -18.25
CA LEU A 67 7.08 10.91 -18.85
C LEU A 67 7.43 10.70 -20.34
N ARG A 68 7.71 11.79 -21.07
CA ARG A 68 8.08 11.76 -22.49
C ARG A 68 9.49 11.21 -22.70
N ASP A 69 10.47 11.74 -21.97
CA ASP A 69 11.90 11.44 -22.17
C ASP A 69 12.21 10.00 -21.78
N ALA A 70 11.61 9.52 -20.68
CA ALA A 70 11.74 8.13 -20.25
C ALA A 70 10.88 7.16 -21.08
N ARG A 71 9.98 7.67 -21.94
CA ARG A 71 9.00 6.88 -22.70
C ARG A 71 8.19 5.97 -21.78
N VAL A 72 7.62 6.57 -20.73
CA VAL A 72 6.82 5.84 -19.74
C VAL A 72 5.60 5.22 -20.41
N ASP A 73 5.36 3.94 -20.16
CA ASP A 73 4.19 3.22 -20.65
C ASP A 73 3.07 3.20 -19.59
N THR A 74 3.44 2.92 -18.35
CA THR A 74 2.52 2.75 -17.22
C THR A 74 3.06 3.45 -15.97
N ILE A 75 2.15 4.06 -15.20
CA ILE A 75 2.46 4.70 -13.92
C ILE A 75 2.01 3.77 -12.78
N LEU A 76 2.91 3.45 -11.86
CA LEU A 76 2.60 2.89 -10.55
C LEU A 76 2.67 4.01 -9.51
N HIS A 77 1.50 4.55 -9.14
CA HIS A 77 1.40 5.68 -8.24
C HIS A 77 1.29 5.24 -6.77
N ILE A 78 2.42 5.18 -6.07
CA ILE A 78 2.53 4.85 -4.63
C ILE A 78 2.70 6.09 -3.75
N GLY A 79 3.41 7.11 -4.23
CA GLY A 79 3.77 8.30 -3.45
C GLY A 79 2.57 9.03 -2.86
N ALA A 80 2.45 9.00 -1.53
CA ALA A 80 1.42 9.68 -0.77
C ALA A 80 1.85 9.80 0.70
N LEU A 81 1.33 10.80 1.41
CA LEU A 81 1.37 10.83 2.86
C LEU A 81 0.38 9.79 3.41
N SER A 82 0.79 9.02 4.42
CA SER A 82 0.05 7.82 4.89
C SER A 82 -0.28 7.79 6.38
N ILE A 83 0.24 8.72 7.19
CA ILE A 83 0.10 8.67 8.65
C ILE A 83 -1.28 9.22 9.07
N VAL A 84 -2.18 8.33 9.50
CA VAL A 84 -3.57 8.69 9.82
C VAL A 84 -3.67 9.81 10.86
N ALA A 85 -2.90 9.75 11.95
CA ALA A 85 -2.94 10.75 13.01
C ALA A 85 -2.48 12.14 12.51
N ASP A 86 -1.42 12.18 11.70
CA ASP A 86 -0.92 13.40 11.07
C ASP A 86 -1.94 13.97 10.07
N SER A 87 -2.68 13.10 9.36
CA SER A 87 -3.75 13.54 8.46
C SER A 87 -4.91 14.24 9.16
N VAL A 88 -5.22 13.85 10.39
CA VAL A 88 -6.24 14.51 11.21
C VAL A 88 -5.73 15.85 11.72
N ALA A 89 -4.44 15.93 12.08
CA ALA A 89 -3.83 17.16 12.57
C ALA A 89 -3.59 18.21 11.46
N GLN A 90 -3.26 17.76 10.25
CA GLN A 90 -2.87 18.62 9.11
C GLN A 90 -3.60 18.20 7.81
N PRO A 91 -4.94 18.24 7.77
CA PRO A 91 -5.71 17.71 6.64
C PRO A 91 -5.36 18.38 5.31
N GLU A 92 -5.14 19.69 5.29
CA GLU A 92 -4.80 20.46 4.08
C GLU A 92 -3.52 19.97 3.40
N ARG A 93 -2.54 19.48 4.18
CA ARG A 93 -1.30 18.92 3.66
C ARG A 93 -1.56 17.61 2.91
N TYR A 94 -2.46 16.76 3.42
CA TYR A 94 -2.83 15.50 2.79
C TYR A 94 -3.64 15.73 1.52
N PHE A 95 -4.61 16.64 1.52
CA PHE A 95 -5.35 16.97 0.30
C PHE A 95 -4.44 17.58 -0.78
N LYS A 96 -3.50 18.44 -0.41
CA LYS A 96 -2.53 18.99 -1.38
C LYS A 96 -1.63 17.91 -1.97
N ALA A 97 -1.02 17.08 -1.13
CA ALA A 97 -0.10 16.04 -1.61
C ALA A 97 -0.85 14.92 -2.35
N ASN A 98 -1.79 14.27 -1.68
CA ASN A 98 -2.40 13.01 -2.14
C ASN A 98 -3.53 13.17 -3.15
N LEU A 99 -4.12 14.38 -3.29
CA LEU A 99 -5.20 14.62 -4.23
C LEU A 99 -4.78 15.62 -5.30
N VAL A 100 -4.42 16.85 -4.92
CA VAL A 100 -4.05 17.89 -5.89
C VAL A 100 -2.78 17.48 -6.67
N GLY A 101 -1.75 17.01 -5.97
CA GLY A 101 -0.53 16.51 -6.62
C GLY A 101 -0.82 15.32 -7.54
N SER A 102 -1.66 14.38 -7.11
CA SER A 102 -2.01 13.21 -7.92
C SER A 102 -2.86 13.56 -9.15
N ILE A 103 -3.69 14.62 -9.08
CA ILE A 103 -4.37 15.19 -10.25
C ILE A 103 -3.36 15.81 -11.20
N ALA A 104 -2.37 16.57 -10.72
CA ALA A 104 -1.33 17.14 -11.57
C ALA A 104 -0.50 16.06 -12.29
N LEU A 105 -0.22 14.94 -11.62
CA LEU A 105 0.40 13.76 -12.24
C LEU A 105 -0.46 13.18 -13.36
N LEU A 106 -1.79 13.04 -13.14
CA LEU A 106 -2.71 12.56 -14.17
C LEU A 106 -2.79 13.52 -15.37
N ASP A 107 -2.87 14.82 -15.12
CA ASP A 107 -2.92 15.83 -16.17
C ASP A 107 -1.66 15.77 -17.05
N ALA A 108 -0.49 15.67 -16.42
CA ALA A 108 0.77 15.47 -17.14
C ALA A 108 0.79 14.16 -17.95
N ALA A 109 0.31 13.06 -17.36
CA ALA A 109 0.22 11.76 -18.03
C ALA A 109 -0.66 11.79 -19.27
N ILE A 110 -1.87 12.35 -19.15
CA ILE A 110 -2.81 12.48 -20.27
C ILE A 110 -2.25 13.39 -21.36
N ALA A 111 -1.61 14.51 -20.99
CA ALA A 111 -1.03 15.46 -21.94
C ALA A 111 0.05 14.83 -22.85
N VAL A 112 0.78 13.83 -22.36
CA VAL A 112 1.80 13.11 -23.14
C VAL A 112 1.35 11.75 -23.67
N GLY A 113 0.09 11.37 -23.42
CA GLY A 113 -0.50 10.12 -23.93
C GLY A 113 -0.26 8.87 -23.07
N VAL A 114 0.23 9.01 -21.84
CA VAL A 114 0.33 7.89 -20.89
C VAL A 114 -1.04 7.62 -20.27
N LYS A 115 -1.61 6.44 -20.57
CA LYS A 115 -3.01 6.11 -20.25
C LYS A 115 -3.18 4.86 -19.37
N ARG A 116 -2.12 4.37 -18.76
CA ARG A 116 -2.17 3.22 -17.85
C ARG A 116 -1.67 3.62 -16.48
N LEU A 117 -2.49 3.38 -15.45
CA LEU A 117 -2.13 3.71 -14.07
C LEU A 117 -2.56 2.62 -13.09
N ILE A 118 -1.64 2.20 -12.24
CA ILE A 118 -1.93 1.45 -11.02
C ILE A 118 -1.84 2.40 -9.84
N PHE A 119 -2.91 2.50 -9.07
CA PHE A 119 -3.00 3.35 -7.90
C PHE A 119 -2.89 2.54 -6.61
N SER A 120 -1.99 2.98 -5.75
CA SER A 120 -1.81 2.49 -4.38
C SER A 120 -2.92 3.08 -3.49
N SER A 121 -4.10 2.46 -3.48
CA SER A 121 -5.23 2.83 -2.62
C SER A 121 -5.14 2.13 -1.26
N SER A 122 -6.15 2.21 -0.41
CA SER A 122 -6.11 1.66 0.94
C SER A 122 -7.47 1.16 1.39
N ALA A 123 -7.51 0.13 2.24
CA ALA A 123 -8.73 -0.28 2.93
C ALA A 123 -9.37 0.85 3.78
N ALA A 124 -8.63 1.92 4.09
CA ALA A 124 -9.15 3.11 4.76
C ALA A 124 -10.30 3.79 3.99
N VAL A 125 -10.44 3.55 2.68
CA VAL A 125 -11.56 4.05 1.88
C VAL A 125 -12.92 3.50 2.34
N TYR A 126 -12.95 2.33 2.97
CA TYR A 126 -14.18 1.71 3.49
C TYR A 126 -14.63 2.29 4.83
N GLY A 127 -13.73 2.93 5.58
CA GLY A 127 -13.99 3.44 6.93
C GLY A 127 -14.54 2.41 7.90
N ALA A 128 -15.50 2.83 8.73
CA ALA A 128 -16.14 1.98 9.75
C ALA A 128 -17.29 1.15 9.16
N SER A 129 -16.98 0.32 8.16
CA SER A 129 -17.96 -0.59 7.54
C SER A 129 -18.61 -1.51 8.58
N SER A 130 -19.91 -1.77 8.43
CA SER A 130 -20.63 -2.75 9.24
C SER A 130 -20.29 -4.20 8.87
N SER A 131 -19.65 -4.42 7.72
CA SER A 131 -19.20 -5.74 7.30
C SER A 131 -17.84 -6.09 7.90
N SER A 132 -17.70 -7.32 8.40
CA SER A 132 -16.44 -7.83 8.93
C SER A 132 -15.49 -8.34 7.84
N VAL A 133 -16.02 -8.63 6.64
CA VAL A 133 -15.27 -8.97 5.42
C VAL A 133 -15.56 -7.88 4.40
N LEU A 134 -14.53 -7.16 3.97
CA LEU A 134 -14.69 -6.03 3.08
C LEU A 134 -14.47 -6.46 1.63
N HIS A 135 -15.51 -6.30 0.81
CA HIS A 135 -15.47 -6.52 -0.63
C HIS A 135 -15.60 -5.18 -1.37
N GLU A 136 -15.22 -5.15 -2.65
CA GLU A 136 -15.01 -3.90 -3.38
C GLU A 136 -16.30 -3.15 -3.77
N GLU A 137 -17.45 -3.82 -3.69
CA GLU A 137 -18.79 -3.23 -3.88
C GLU A 137 -19.32 -2.48 -2.65
N LEU A 138 -18.60 -2.53 -1.52
CA LEU A 138 -18.97 -1.72 -0.37
C LEU A 138 -18.83 -0.21 -0.70
N PRO A 139 -19.72 0.63 -0.13
CA PRO A 139 -19.61 2.07 -0.30
C PRO A 139 -18.29 2.58 0.29
N LEU A 140 -17.73 3.61 -0.34
CA LEU A 140 -16.58 4.32 0.20
C LEU A 140 -17.07 5.32 1.25
N ALA A 141 -16.69 5.10 2.50
CA ALA A 141 -17.12 5.91 3.64
C ALA A 141 -15.94 6.20 4.59
N PRO A 142 -14.86 6.84 4.11
CA PRO A 142 -13.65 7.05 4.91
C PRO A 142 -13.95 7.94 6.13
N VAL A 143 -13.31 7.62 7.26
CA VAL A 143 -13.52 8.29 8.57
C VAL A 143 -12.37 9.20 8.99
N ASN A 144 -11.36 9.38 8.13
CA ASN A 144 -10.23 10.27 8.37
C ASN A 144 -9.74 10.92 7.06
N PRO A 145 -8.99 12.04 7.12
CA PRO A 145 -8.53 12.75 5.94
C PRO A 145 -7.65 11.92 5.00
N TYR A 146 -6.74 11.07 5.52
CA TYR A 146 -5.97 10.15 4.69
C TYR A 146 -6.87 9.26 3.82
N GLY A 147 -7.81 8.53 4.43
CA GLY A 147 -8.78 7.70 3.71
C GLY A 147 -9.64 8.50 2.73
N ALA A 148 -10.03 9.74 3.10
CA ALA A 148 -10.79 10.65 2.25
C ALA A 148 -10.01 11.01 0.98
N THR A 149 -8.71 11.30 1.08
CA THR A 149 -7.89 11.60 -0.10
C THR A 149 -7.78 10.40 -1.05
N LYS A 150 -7.59 9.18 -0.52
CA LYS A 150 -7.56 7.95 -1.32
C LYS A 150 -8.89 7.68 -2.03
N ALA A 151 -10.02 7.81 -1.31
CA ALA A 151 -11.35 7.63 -1.88
C ALA A 151 -11.67 8.68 -2.94
N ALA A 152 -11.31 9.95 -2.70
CA ALA A 152 -11.48 11.03 -3.66
C ALA A 152 -10.68 10.77 -4.94
N PHE A 153 -9.43 10.33 -4.82
CA PHE A 153 -8.62 10.04 -6.00
C PHE A 153 -9.14 8.83 -6.79
N GLU A 154 -9.76 7.82 -6.15
CA GLU A 154 -10.47 6.77 -6.89
C GLU A 154 -11.63 7.33 -7.74
N GLN A 155 -12.35 8.34 -7.26
CA GLN A 155 -13.38 9.01 -8.06
C GLN A 155 -12.79 9.82 -9.22
N VAL A 156 -11.65 10.48 -9.00
CA VAL A 156 -10.88 11.15 -10.06
C VAL A 156 -10.48 10.15 -11.14
N LEU A 157 -9.91 9.00 -10.76
CA LEU A 157 -9.51 7.95 -11.72
C LEU A 157 -10.70 7.46 -12.54
N ARG A 158 -11.86 7.24 -11.91
CA ARG A 158 -13.10 6.88 -12.61
C ARG A 158 -13.52 7.93 -13.63
N ALA A 159 -13.48 9.21 -13.26
CA ALA A 159 -13.82 10.31 -14.16
C ALA A 159 -12.83 10.42 -15.32
N TYR A 160 -11.53 10.30 -15.07
CA TYR A 160 -10.47 10.36 -16.09
C TYR A 160 -10.53 9.15 -17.03
N SER A 161 -10.89 7.97 -16.52
CA SER A 161 -11.15 6.79 -17.35
C SER A 161 -12.29 7.03 -18.34
N ALA A 162 -13.39 7.65 -17.90
CA ALA A 162 -14.52 7.97 -18.75
C ALA A 162 -14.22 9.09 -19.77
N ALA A 163 -13.54 10.15 -19.34
CA ALA A 163 -13.31 11.34 -20.16
C ALA A 163 -12.09 11.25 -21.10
N HIS A 164 -11.01 10.60 -20.66
CA HIS A 164 -9.71 10.63 -21.36
C HIS A 164 -9.25 9.24 -21.84
N GLY A 165 -10.03 8.20 -21.54
CA GLY A 165 -9.71 6.81 -21.88
C GLY A 165 -8.54 6.25 -21.07
N LEU A 166 -8.35 6.73 -19.83
CA LEU A 166 -7.42 6.15 -18.87
C LEU A 166 -7.87 4.73 -18.50
N THR A 167 -6.93 3.79 -18.43
CA THR A 167 -7.14 2.48 -17.82
C THR A 167 -6.44 2.46 -16.47
N ALA A 168 -7.24 2.38 -15.41
CA ALA A 168 -6.76 2.49 -14.04
C ALA A 168 -7.21 1.32 -13.16
N ILE A 169 -6.30 0.81 -12.34
CA ILE A 169 -6.60 -0.16 -11.28
C ILE A 169 -6.19 0.42 -9.93
N ALA A 170 -7.14 0.59 -9.03
CA ALA A 170 -6.88 0.92 -7.63
C ALA A 170 -6.68 -0.36 -6.82
N LEU A 171 -5.49 -0.56 -6.28
CA LEU A 171 -5.20 -1.66 -5.36
C LEU A 171 -5.43 -1.18 -3.93
N ARG A 172 -6.49 -1.67 -3.29
CA ARG A 172 -6.86 -1.33 -1.90
C ARG A 172 -6.19 -2.31 -0.96
N TYR A 173 -4.97 -2.00 -0.51
CA TYR A 173 -4.29 -2.87 0.45
C TYR A 173 -4.76 -2.65 1.89
N PHE A 174 -4.67 -3.71 2.67
CA PHE A 174 -4.89 -3.74 4.11
C PHE A 174 -3.58 -3.39 4.84
N ASN A 175 -3.25 -4.04 5.95
CA ASN A 175 -2.04 -3.72 6.68
C ASN A 175 -0.85 -4.39 6.00
N VAL A 176 -0.01 -3.63 5.32
CA VAL A 176 1.20 -4.16 4.70
C VAL A 176 2.26 -4.37 5.78
N ALA A 177 2.93 -5.51 5.78
CA ALA A 177 3.94 -5.86 6.77
C ALA A 177 5.02 -6.80 6.23
N GLY A 178 6.03 -7.11 7.05
CA GLY A 178 7.13 -8.01 6.72
C GLY A 178 8.33 -7.28 6.10
N ALA A 179 9.33 -8.03 5.66
CA ALA A 179 10.46 -7.48 4.92
C ALA A 179 10.91 -8.45 3.82
N THR A 180 11.68 -7.93 2.86
CA THR A 180 12.39 -8.73 1.85
C THR A 180 13.89 -8.76 2.17
N GLU A 181 14.71 -9.31 1.26
CA GLU A 181 16.16 -9.15 1.34
C GLU A 181 16.60 -7.71 1.09
N GLN A 182 15.84 -6.97 0.29
CA GLN A 182 16.20 -5.66 -0.21
C GLN A 182 15.57 -4.53 0.62
N VAL A 183 14.40 -4.76 1.23
CA VAL A 183 13.62 -3.69 1.84
C VAL A 183 12.96 -4.16 3.14
N ALA A 184 13.11 -3.35 4.18
CA ALA A 184 12.35 -3.42 5.41
C ALA A 184 11.64 -2.09 5.66
N GLU A 185 10.59 -2.12 6.46
CA GLU A 185 9.84 -0.93 6.84
C GLU A 185 10.68 0.01 7.71
N ARG A 186 10.71 1.30 7.37
CA ARG A 186 11.45 2.34 8.11
C ARG A 186 10.65 3.63 8.16
N HIS A 187 9.86 3.80 9.22
CA HIS A 187 9.12 5.02 9.50
C HIS A 187 9.59 5.69 10.80
N ASN A 188 9.52 7.02 10.84
CA ASN A 188 9.79 7.80 12.04
C ASN A 188 8.75 8.94 12.17
N PRO A 189 7.80 8.87 13.11
CA PRO A 189 7.59 7.78 14.07
C PRO A 189 7.00 6.51 13.43
N GLU A 190 7.26 5.36 14.04
CA GLU A 190 6.64 4.08 13.64
C GLU A 190 5.26 3.92 14.32
N THR A 191 4.23 3.67 13.51
CA THR A 191 2.83 3.63 13.98
C THR A 191 2.15 2.28 13.76
N HIS A 192 2.75 1.39 12.97
CA HIS A 192 2.15 0.10 12.62
C HIS A 192 2.36 -0.95 13.72
N LEU A 193 1.40 -1.88 13.82
CA LEU A 193 1.32 -2.83 14.93
C LEU A 193 2.57 -3.72 15.02
N LEU A 194 2.92 -4.40 13.92
CA LEU A 194 3.96 -5.43 13.94
C LEU A 194 5.35 -4.83 14.22
N PRO A 195 5.80 -3.73 13.57
CA PRO A 195 7.04 -3.06 13.96
C PRO A 195 7.08 -2.60 15.42
N ARG A 196 5.97 -2.06 15.95
CA ARG A 196 5.90 -1.65 17.37
C ARG A 196 6.00 -2.82 18.34
N LEU A 197 5.34 -3.95 18.04
CA LEU A 197 5.46 -5.18 18.82
C LEU A 197 6.87 -5.77 18.75
N MET A 198 7.49 -5.76 17.56
CA MET A 198 8.90 -6.16 17.39
C MET A 198 9.85 -5.27 18.20
N ASN A 199 9.61 -3.95 18.24
CA ASN A 199 10.38 -3.04 19.07
C ASN A 199 10.20 -3.37 20.56
N ALA A 200 8.97 -3.54 21.04
CA ALA A 200 8.70 -3.94 22.43
C ALA A 200 9.39 -5.25 22.81
N ALA A 201 9.35 -6.27 21.93
CA ALA A 201 10.06 -7.53 22.14
C ALA A 201 11.60 -7.35 22.22
N ARG A 202 12.15 -6.39 21.48
CA ARG A 202 13.59 -6.09 21.44
C ARG A 202 14.06 -5.23 22.62
N THR A 203 13.28 -4.22 23.02
CA THR A 203 13.65 -3.24 24.04
C THR A 203 13.17 -3.63 25.43
N GLY A 204 12.16 -4.49 25.53
CA GLY A 204 11.45 -4.78 26.78
C GLY A 204 10.51 -3.64 27.22
N GLU A 205 10.32 -2.61 26.40
CA GLU A 205 9.37 -1.54 26.70
C GLU A 205 7.93 -2.07 26.63
N PRO A 206 7.02 -1.57 27.49
CA PRO A 206 5.63 -2.01 27.47
C PRO A 206 4.91 -1.68 26.15
N PHE A 207 4.06 -2.60 25.72
CA PHE A 207 3.17 -2.42 24.58
C PHE A 207 1.74 -2.15 25.04
N GLU A 208 1.22 -0.97 24.70
CA GLU A 208 -0.17 -0.59 25.00
C GLU A 208 -1.16 -1.28 24.03
N LEU A 209 -1.97 -2.19 24.57
CA LEU A 209 -3.04 -2.88 23.86
C LEU A 209 -4.38 -2.19 24.15
N TYR A 210 -4.98 -1.61 23.11
CA TYR A 210 -6.27 -0.93 23.22
C TYR A 210 -7.41 -1.89 22.87
N GLY A 211 -8.23 -2.22 23.86
CA GLY A 211 -9.41 -3.06 23.70
C GLY A 211 -9.17 -4.56 23.90
N ASN A 212 -9.80 -5.10 24.95
CA ASN A 212 -9.68 -6.48 25.40
C ASN A 212 -11.06 -7.17 25.59
N ASP A 213 -12.11 -6.58 25.02
CA ASP A 213 -13.50 -6.97 25.21
C ASP A 213 -14.27 -7.12 23.88
N TYR A 214 -13.58 -7.07 22.73
CA TYR A 214 -14.18 -7.21 21.39
C TYR A 214 -14.93 -8.54 21.23
N ALA A 215 -15.92 -8.56 20.34
CA ALA A 215 -16.64 -9.77 19.94
C ALA A 215 -15.78 -10.64 18.98
N THR A 216 -14.58 -10.99 19.41
CA THR A 216 -13.59 -11.82 18.70
C THR A 216 -13.13 -12.95 19.63
N PRO A 217 -12.59 -14.08 19.11
CA PRO A 217 -12.28 -15.25 19.94
C PRO A 217 -11.39 -14.98 21.15
N ASP A 218 -10.46 -14.03 21.05
CA ASP A 218 -9.53 -13.64 22.13
C ASP A 218 -9.75 -12.21 22.64
N ARG A 219 -10.89 -11.63 22.25
CA ARG A 219 -11.38 -10.30 22.62
C ARG A 219 -10.51 -9.12 22.17
N THR A 220 -9.52 -9.35 21.31
CA THR A 220 -8.72 -8.29 20.68
C THR A 220 -9.12 -8.06 19.23
N ALA A 221 -8.81 -6.87 18.71
CA ALA A 221 -9.14 -6.51 17.35
C ALA A 221 -8.45 -7.44 16.33
N VAL A 222 -9.18 -7.82 15.27
CA VAL A 222 -8.69 -8.66 14.18
C VAL A 222 -8.45 -7.80 12.94
N ARG A 223 -7.27 -7.93 12.36
CA ARG A 223 -6.84 -7.17 11.18
C ARG A 223 -6.24 -8.13 10.15
N ASP A 224 -6.32 -7.75 8.88
CA ASP A 224 -5.67 -8.47 7.79
C ASP A 224 -4.28 -7.87 7.52
N TYR A 225 -3.26 -8.72 7.62
CA TYR A 225 -1.86 -8.39 7.34
C TYR A 225 -1.41 -9.06 6.06
N VAL A 226 -0.97 -8.27 5.09
CA VAL A 226 -0.44 -8.75 3.81
C VAL A 226 1.05 -8.47 3.73
N HIS A 227 1.82 -9.46 3.31
CA HIS A 227 3.27 -9.32 3.21
C HIS A 227 3.65 -8.36 2.07
N VAL A 228 4.64 -7.49 2.28
CA VAL A 228 5.09 -6.50 1.27
C VAL A 228 5.50 -7.14 -0.07
N ALA A 229 6.15 -8.31 -0.03
CA ALA A 229 6.45 -9.09 -1.23
C ALA A 229 5.19 -9.56 -1.99
N ASP A 230 4.11 -9.89 -1.27
CA ASP A 230 2.84 -10.27 -1.90
C ASP A 230 2.16 -9.03 -2.52
N VAL A 231 2.25 -7.86 -1.87
CA VAL A 231 1.79 -6.59 -2.45
C VAL A 231 2.58 -6.23 -3.72
N ALA A 232 3.90 -6.36 -3.69
CA ALA A 232 4.76 -6.15 -4.86
C ALA A 232 4.39 -7.11 -6.02
N ALA A 233 4.11 -8.37 -5.72
CA ALA A 233 3.60 -9.32 -6.70
C ALA A 233 2.21 -8.95 -7.26
N ALA A 234 1.35 -8.32 -6.44
CA ALA A 234 0.07 -7.80 -6.92
C ALA A 234 0.25 -6.62 -7.89
N HIS A 235 1.21 -5.72 -7.63
CA HIS A 235 1.55 -4.63 -8.55
C HIS A 235 2.04 -5.16 -9.89
N LEU A 236 2.94 -6.14 -9.89
CA LEU A 236 3.43 -6.79 -11.12
C LEU A 236 2.26 -7.42 -11.90
N ALA A 237 1.43 -8.23 -11.24
CA ALA A 237 0.28 -8.87 -11.88
C ALA A 237 -0.73 -7.85 -12.45
N ALA A 238 -0.94 -6.72 -11.76
CA ALA A 238 -1.81 -5.65 -12.24
C ALA A 238 -1.22 -4.91 -13.46
N ILE A 239 0.09 -4.69 -13.50
CA ILE A 239 0.79 -4.13 -14.67
C ILE A 239 0.71 -5.08 -15.86
N GLU A 240 0.94 -6.38 -15.64
CA GLU A 240 0.82 -7.41 -16.69
C GLU A 240 -0.61 -7.51 -17.24
N LYS A 241 -1.63 -7.38 -16.37
CA LYS A 241 -3.03 -7.30 -16.80
C LYS A 241 -3.29 -6.08 -17.68
N LEU A 242 -2.89 -4.89 -17.23
CA LEU A 242 -3.08 -3.65 -18.01
C LEU A 242 -2.35 -3.69 -19.37
N ALA A 243 -1.27 -4.44 -19.45
CA ALA A 243 -0.51 -4.67 -20.67
C ALA A 243 -1.23 -5.61 -21.66
N ALA A 244 -1.96 -6.60 -21.16
CA ALA A 244 -2.64 -7.62 -21.97
C ALA A 244 -4.05 -7.19 -22.43
N GLU A 245 -4.70 -6.29 -21.70
CA GLU A 245 -6.05 -5.82 -22.01
C GLU A 245 -6.02 -4.49 -22.77
N GLU A 246 -6.69 -4.42 -23.92
CA GLU A 246 -7.03 -3.16 -24.60
C GLU A 246 -8.17 -2.39 -23.90
N GLY A 247 -8.60 -2.90 -22.74
CA GLY A 247 -9.72 -2.36 -21.98
C GLY A 247 -9.46 -0.95 -21.47
N ARG A 248 -10.50 -0.10 -21.52
CA ARG A 248 -10.54 1.23 -20.90
C ARG A 248 -11.47 1.18 -19.71
N GLY A 249 -11.12 1.88 -18.63
CA GLY A 249 -11.98 1.94 -17.45
C GLY A 249 -11.23 2.00 -16.14
N PHE A 250 -12.01 2.00 -15.08
CA PHE A 250 -11.53 1.98 -13.70
C PHE A 250 -11.99 0.70 -13.02
N SER A 251 -11.07 0.02 -12.34
CA SER A 251 -11.39 -1.08 -11.42
C SER A 251 -10.73 -0.86 -10.07
N ALA A 252 -11.30 -1.45 -9.02
CA ALA A 252 -10.71 -1.51 -7.70
C ALA A 252 -10.63 -2.97 -7.24
N ILE A 253 -9.51 -3.32 -6.62
CA ILE A 253 -9.18 -4.69 -6.21
C ILE A 253 -8.57 -4.65 -4.81
N ASN A 254 -9.12 -5.43 -3.88
CA ASN A 254 -8.59 -5.61 -2.55
C ASN A 254 -7.33 -6.47 -2.57
N ILE A 255 -6.29 -6.00 -1.88
CA ILE A 255 -5.03 -6.74 -1.69
C ILE A 255 -4.85 -6.99 -0.19
N GLY A 256 -5.11 -8.23 0.22
CA GLY A 256 -4.98 -8.68 1.60
C GLY A 256 -4.51 -10.13 1.65
N SER A 257 -4.29 -10.65 2.85
CA SER A 257 -4.12 -12.10 3.04
C SER A 257 -5.42 -12.86 2.84
N GLY A 258 -6.58 -12.20 3.04
CA GLY A 258 -7.89 -12.85 3.10
C GLY A 258 -8.15 -13.57 4.44
N ALA A 259 -7.18 -13.53 5.35
CA ALA A 259 -7.25 -14.07 6.69
C ALA A 259 -7.13 -12.96 7.73
N GLY A 260 -7.86 -13.10 8.84
CA GLY A 260 -7.73 -12.19 9.96
C GLY A 260 -6.70 -12.71 10.96
N THR A 261 -5.90 -11.80 11.52
CA THR A 261 -5.02 -12.06 12.66
C THR A 261 -5.37 -11.09 13.78
N SER A 262 -5.61 -11.61 14.98
CA SER A 262 -5.84 -10.78 16.16
C SER A 262 -4.54 -10.16 16.69
N ILE A 263 -4.65 -9.16 17.56
CA ILE A 263 -3.48 -8.58 18.23
C ILE A 263 -2.76 -9.64 19.09
N ARG A 264 -3.50 -10.50 19.81
CA ARG A 264 -2.86 -11.57 20.61
C ARG A 264 -2.22 -12.67 19.77
N GLU A 265 -2.78 -13.00 18.61
CA GLU A 265 -2.15 -13.92 17.66
C GLU A 265 -0.83 -13.35 17.13
N ALA A 266 -0.80 -12.05 16.80
CA ALA A 266 0.42 -11.36 16.40
C ALA A 266 1.47 -11.34 17.52
N ILE A 267 1.08 -11.03 18.76
CA ILE A 267 1.96 -11.10 19.94
C ILE A 267 2.56 -12.49 20.08
N LYS A 268 1.73 -13.55 20.07
CA LYS A 268 2.20 -14.94 20.18
C LYS A 268 3.18 -15.32 19.07
N ALA A 269 2.92 -14.90 17.84
CA ALA A 269 3.81 -15.16 16.71
C ALA A 269 5.18 -14.49 16.92
N ILE A 270 5.20 -13.25 17.42
CA ILE A 270 6.43 -12.50 17.72
C ILE A 270 7.18 -13.11 18.90
N GLU A 271 6.51 -13.44 20.00
CA GLU A 271 7.16 -14.09 21.16
C GLU A 271 7.78 -15.43 20.76
N LYS A 272 7.07 -16.23 19.95
CA LYS A 272 7.58 -17.51 19.43
C LYS A 272 8.81 -17.34 18.55
N ALA A 273 8.83 -16.31 17.70
CA ALA A 273 9.90 -16.10 16.73
C ALA A 273 11.15 -15.44 17.36
N SER A 274 10.94 -14.50 18.29
CA SER A 274 12.02 -13.75 18.96
C SER A 274 12.55 -14.46 20.21
N GLY A 275 11.75 -15.33 20.84
CA GLY A 275 12.04 -15.91 22.16
C GLY A 275 11.85 -14.93 23.33
N ALA A 276 11.47 -13.68 23.07
CA ALA A 276 11.23 -12.65 24.08
C ALA A 276 9.75 -12.60 24.47
N ARG A 277 9.47 -12.24 25.73
CA ARG A 277 8.11 -11.91 26.18
C ARG A 277 7.82 -10.44 25.94
N ILE A 278 6.59 -10.12 25.55
CA ILE A 278 6.14 -8.74 25.40
C ILE A 278 5.35 -8.36 26.64
N ASP A 279 5.77 -7.30 27.34
CA ASP A 279 4.97 -6.70 28.42
C ASP A 279 3.78 -5.96 27.80
N VAL A 280 2.56 -6.41 28.10
CA VAL A 280 1.33 -5.88 27.50
C VAL A 280 0.52 -5.13 28.55
N GLN A 281 0.28 -3.85 28.30
CA GLN A 281 -0.58 -3.01 29.13
C GLN A 281 -1.94 -2.83 28.46
N GLU A 282 -3.00 -3.31 29.09
CA GLU A 282 -4.34 -3.26 28.53
C GLU A 282 -5.03 -1.92 28.83
N HIS A 283 -5.58 -1.30 27.80
CA HIS A 283 -6.29 -0.03 27.86
C HIS A 283 -7.71 -0.16 27.27
N PRO A 284 -8.64 0.75 27.61
CA PRO A 284 -9.95 0.81 26.97
C PRO A 284 -9.86 0.90 25.45
N ARG A 285 -10.90 0.43 24.76
CA ARG A 285 -10.99 0.53 23.30
C ARG A 285 -10.89 1.98 22.84
N ARG A 286 -10.31 2.15 21.65
CA ARG A 286 -10.43 3.41 20.91
C ARG A 286 -11.85 3.50 20.35
N ALA A 287 -12.50 4.64 20.55
CA ALA A 287 -13.84 4.86 20.04
C ALA A 287 -13.88 4.66 18.50
N GLY A 288 -14.84 3.87 18.03
CA GLY A 288 -15.01 3.60 16.60
C GLY A 288 -14.05 2.56 16.00
N ASP A 289 -13.15 1.96 16.78
CA ASP A 289 -12.26 0.90 16.28
C ASP A 289 -13.04 -0.41 16.06
N PRO A 290 -13.11 -0.93 14.82
CA PRO A 290 -13.94 -2.09 14.51
C PRO A 290 -13.31 -3.40 15.03
N PRO A 291 -14.13 -4.38 15.45
CA PRO A 291 -13.63 -5.64 15.98
C PRO A 291 -12.86 -6.46 14.94
N ARG A 292 -13.27 -6.41 13.66
CA ARG A 292 -12.68 -7.22 12.60
C ARG A 292 -12.70 -6.48 11.26
N LEU A 293 -11.54 -6.42 10.59
CA LEU A 293 -11.39 -5.90 9.24
C LEU A 293 -10.53 -6.88 8.42
N VAL A 294 -11.15 -7.58 7.48
CA VAL A 294 -10.48 -8.56 6.61
C VAL A 294 -10.89 -8.39 5.16
N ALA A 295 -9.95 -8.56 4.24
CA ALA A 295 -10.21 -8.44 2.80
C ALA A 295 -11.01 -9.65 2.27
N ASP A 296 -12.01 -9.40 1.44
CA ASP A 296 -12.37 -10.37 0.40
C ASP A 296 -11.36 -10.21 -0.75
N ILE A 297 -10.60 -11.26 -1.04
CA ILE A 297 -9.57 -11.27 -2.08
C ILE A 297 -10.02 -11.97 -3.36
N SER A 298 -11.31 -12.31 -3.49
CA SER A 298 -11.84 -13.06 -4.63
C SER A 298 -11.58 -12.35 -5.97
N ARG A 299 -11.64 -11.01 -6.03
CA ARG A 299 -11.31 -10.27 -7.25
C ARG A 299 -9.83 -10.33 -7.60
N ALA A 300 -8.93 -10.25 -6.62
CA ALA A 300 -7.50 -10.38 -6.88
C ALA A 300 -7.17 -11.77 -7.45
N GLN A 301 -7.81 -12.81 -6.92
CA GLN A 301 -7.66 -14.17 -7.43
C GLN A 301 -8.22 -14.34 -8.84
N GLY A 302 -9.42 -13.82 -9.10
CA GLY A 302 -10.10 -13.99 -10.39
C GLY A 302 -9.57 -13.09 -11.51
N GLN A 303 -9.24 -11.82 -11.19
CA GLN A 303 -8.86 -10.82 -12.20
C GLN A 303 -7.36 -10.69 -12.41
N LEU A 304 -6.55 -10.94 -11.37
CA LEU A 304 -5.08 -10.83 -11.45
C LEU A 304 -4.38 -12.20 -11.45
N GLY A 305 -5.11 -13.30 -11.17
CA GLY A 305 -4.48 -14.59 -10.89
C GLY A 305 -3.60 -14.57 -9.64
N TRP A 306 -3.74 -13.56 -8.78
CA TRP A 306 -2.88 -13.31 -7.64
C TRP A 306 -3.40 -13.99 -6.38
N ARG A 307 -2.48 -14.57 -5.60
CA ARG A 307 -2.73 -15.10 -4.26
C ARG A 307 -1.53 -14.80 -3.36
N PRO A 308 -1.76 -14.41 -2.09
CA PRO A 308 -0.67 -14.19 -1.15
C PRO A 308 0.06 -15.51 -0.87
N ARG A 309 1.40 -15.47 -0.84
CA ARG A 309 2.27 -16.63 -0.57
C ARG A 309 3.12 -16.46 0.69
N GLN A 310 3.31 -15.22 1.12
CA GLN A 310 4.14 -14.85 2.27
C GLN A 310 3.31 -14.30 3.45
N SER A 311 2.00 -14.10 3.26
CA SER A 311 1.13 -13.44 4.22
C SER A 311 0.60 -14.33 5.37
N ASP A 312 1.22 -15.48 5.64
CA ASP A 312 1.00 -16.17 6.91
C ASP A 312 1.70 -15.37 8.03
N ILE A 313 1.04 -15.18 9.17
CA ILE A 313 1.58 -14.32 10.24
C ILE A 313 2.96 -14.79 10.72
N ASN A 314 3.23 -16.09 10.78
CA ASN A 314 4.55 -16.58 11.21
C ASN A 314 5.62 -16.30 10.15
N ARG A 315 5.28 -16.32 8.86
CA ARG A 315 6.19 -15.94 7.77
C ARG A 315 6.47 -14.44 7.78
N ILE A 316 5.44 -13.61 7.96
CA ILE A 316 5.57 -12.15 8.11
C ILE A 316 6.50 -11.84 9.28
N VAL A 317 6.23 -12.40 10.46
CA VAL A 317 7.06 -12.15 11.65
C VAL A 317 8.49 -12.64 11.44
N LYS A 318 8.68 -13.83 10.85
CA LYS A 318 10.01 -14.35 10.56
C LYS A 318 10.80 -13.44 9.62
N SER A 319 10.16 -12.78 8.66
CA SER A 319 10.84 -11.86 7.75
C SER A 319 11.22 -10.53 8.41
N LEU A 320 10.60 -10.17 9.54
CA LEU A 320 10.95 -8.98 10.33
C LEU A 320 12.16 -9.20 11.27
N LEU A 321 12.61 -10.43 11.47
CA LEU A 321 13.77 -10.71 12.30
C LEU A 321 15.07 -10.28 11.61
N PRO A 322 16.09 -9.84 12.36
CA PRO A 322 17.44 -9.63 11.81
C PRO A 322 17.93 -10.90 11.12
N LYS A 323 18.61 -10.72 9.98
CA LYS A 323 19.26 -11.81 9.25
C LYS A 323 20.68 -12.04 9.73
#